data_AF-A0A661D2J4-F1
#
_entry.id   AF-A0A661D2J4-F1
#
_cell.length_a   1.000
_cell.length_b   1.000
_cell.length_c   1.000
_cell.angle_alpha   90.00
_cell.angle_beta   90.00
_cell.angle_gamma   90.00
#
_symmetry.space_group_name_H-M   'P 1'
#
loop_
_entity.id
_entity.type
_entity.pdbx_description
1 polymer ?
#
loop_
_entity_poly.entity_id
_entity_poly.type
_entity_poly.pdbx_seq_one_letter_code
_entity_poly.pdbx_strand_id
1 'polypeptide(L)'
;MDKFGSLQGRTYELGGLAGAMGALRPFRASKECKQQMARIISRLGEFKLSKIISQFGKEFDPEKHNSESVKSAPSILSARLFQGYVQGFCETQQFINSLPATTPPQLVWVYANPTFVPKTNEAFEETNKAFALAQQELAFIADFSDFNFSTLNEKGKCPHADFLLIVRTYYNKAYQFHLICYELSTHNAPTIDTEINLSDPDGIFESLKRGKNTLTNLTKTRDFRIASETLGLEISPDLKNYFQGLLTHDKIAKKLFQGGGYVYSLYETIKDRIILNKPFDQWKKAKIEFHVVAFTDRNRHFLHLKEDECELLQNMGVIYQEGMIKSGIEESTEQQNKLREQEILNTENAILLKIRMNSSLVLKEPLKYLRYRAEHTFECQQPCDDYLNYSFPIEKIEGYCPTATQPTFEQLQSWLPIELAKQLHAADLKSMQDAHAELIKSVWRDNDILVLSGTPGIGKTTALRNILADYPGGYLLIYLSPRIQVNTDLMAKFDPTYDGNNLKGKEELICINTNSTLIKAADSHHGKAALSCCSQKIPDDPKFLFLSQEEAESLEIKEPKNQSNYRRTEISAATEVLWRTHHGVFKTIMRAIHKLNDRHGYKRIIACVSTQSNRQLNRETTTVGAHLS
;
A
#
# COMPACT_ATOMS: atom_id res chain seq x y z
N MET A 1 2.39 -2.10 -26.55
CA MET A 1 2.89 -3.43 -26.12
C MET A 1 3.17 -4.21 -27.38
N ASP A 2 4.29 -4.95 -27.44
CA ASP A 2 4.55 -5.90 -28.52
C ASP A 2 3.57 -7.10 -28.42
N LYS A 3 3.37 -7.82 -29.53
CA LYS A 3 2.45 -8.98 -29.58
C LYS A 3 2.85 -10.05 -28.55
N PHE A 4 4.14 -10.23 -28.31
CA PHE A 4 4.66 -11.20 -27.35
C PHE A 4 4.33 -10.84 -25.90
N GLY A 5 4.41 -9.57 -25.52
CA GLY A 5 4.04 -9.13 -24.18
C GLY A 5 2.55 -9.35 -23.86
N SER A 6 1.68 -9.16 -24.86
CA SER A 6 0.26 -9.50 -24.75
C SER A 6 0.04 -11.00 -24.52
N LEU A 7 0.75 -11.86 -25.26
CA LEU A 7 0.67 -13.32 -25.13
C LEU A 7 1.18 -13.80 -23.76
N GLN A 8 2.27 -13.23 -23.24
CA GLN A 8 2.76 -13.50 -21.89
C GLN A 8 1.72 -13.14 -20.82
N GLY A 9 1.07 -11.98 -20.97
CA GLY A 9 0.00 -11.54 -20.06
C GLY A 9 -1.13 -12.55 -19.95
N ARG A 10 -1.62 -13.02 -21.10
CA ARG A 10 -2.71 -14.01 -21.15
C ARG A 10 -2.31 -15.38 -20.64
N THR A 11 -1.09 -15.79 -20.95
CA THR A 11 -0.55 -17.06 -20.45
C THR A 11 -0.46 -17.06 -18.92
N TYR A 12 -0.09 -15.91 -18.35
CA TYR A 12 -0.14 -15.70 -16.90
C TYR A 12 -1.57 -15.69 -16.35
N GLU A 13 -2.52 -15.01 -17.00
CA GLU A 13 -3.94 -14.98 -16.60
C GLU A 13 -4.56 -16.39 -16.60
N LEU A 14 -4.35 -17.18 -17.66
CA LEU A 14 -4.77 -18.59 -17.73
C LEU A 14 -4.15 -19.43 -16.62
N GLY A 15 -2.86 -19.23 -16.34
CA GLY A 15 -2.18 -19.85 -15.20
C GLY A 15 -2.90 -19.51 -13.90
N GLY A 16 -3.18 -18.22 -13.68
CA GLY A 16 -3.93 -17.70 -12.53
C GLY A 16 -5.27 -18.38 -12.34
N LEU A 17 -6.07 -18.49 -13.40
CA LEU A 17 -7.37 -19.16 -13.38
C LEU A 17 -7.23 -20.65 -13.03
N ALA A 18 -6.29 -21.36 -13.65
CA ALA A 18 -6.03 -22.78 -13.37
C ALA A 18 -5.57 -23.00 -11.92
N GLY A 19 -4.71 -22.10 -11.41
CA GLY A 19 -4.27 -22.09 -10.03
C GLY A 19 -5.42 -21.89 -9.05
N ALA A 20 -6.25 -20.86 -9.29
CA ALA A 20 -7.43 -20.58 -8.48
C ALA A 20 -8.38 -21.77 -8.42
N MET A 21 -8.71 -22.35 -9.59
CA MET A 21 -9.56 -23.54 -9.68
C MET A 21 -8.94 -24.76 -8.97
N GLY A 22 -7.62 -24.92 -9.03
CA GLY A 22 -6.89 -25.94 -8.29
C GLY A 22 -7.03 -25.76 -6.77
N ALA A 23 -6.89 -24.52 -6.29
CA ALA A 23 -7.03 -24.17 -4.88
C ALA A 23 -8.45 -24.33 -4.33
N LEU A 24 -9.48 -24.25 -5.18
CA LEU A 24 -10.87 -24.45 -4.77
C LEU A 24 -11.24 -25.91 -4.48
N ARG A 25 -10.53 -26.89 -5.07
CA ARG A 25 -10.84 -28.33 -4.94
C ARG A 25 -10.98 -28.88 -3.50
N PRO A 26 -10.12 -28.51 -2.53
CA PRO A 26 -10.24 -29.01 -1.16
C PRO A 26 -11.43 -28.40 -0.39
N PHE A 27 -12.03 -27.30 -0.87
CA PHE A 27 -13.13 -26.64 -0.15
C PHE A 27 -14.47 -27.34 -0.39
N ARG A 28 -15.36 -27.23 0.59
CA ARG A 28 -16.72 -27.76 0.47
C ARG A 28 -17.48 -26.95 -0.57
N ALA A 29 -18.03 -27.60 -1.60
CA ALA A 29 -18.84 -26.95 -2.64
C ALA A 29 -20.27 -27.51 -2.67
N SER A 30 -21.25 -26.66 -3.04
CA SER A 30 -22.62 -27.09 -3.39
C SER A 30 -22.61 -28.04 -4.60
N LYS A 31 -23.71 -28.77 -4.82
CA LYS A 31 -23.80 -29.72 -5.93
C LYS A 31 -23.69 -28.99 -7.26
N GLU A 32 -24.36 -27.85 -7.36
CA GLU A 32 -24.39 -26.95 -8.51
C GLU A 32 -22.97 -26.42 -8.75
N CYS A 33 -22.32 -25.84 -7.73
CA CYS A 33 -20.97 -25.31 -7.83
C CYS A 33 -19.95 -26.38 -8.26
N LYS A 34 -20.07 -27.63 -7.82
CA LYS A 34 -19.20 -28.73 -8.30
C LYS A 34 -19.33 -28.97 -9.80
N GLN A 35 -20.55 -28.89 -10.34
CA GLN A 35 -20.78 -29.03 -11.78
C GLN A 35 -20.16 -27.86 -12.55
N GLN A 36 -20.29 -26.63 -12.04
CA GLN A 36 -19.64 -25.44 -12.62
C GLN A 36 -18.12 -25.60 -12.63
N MET A 37 -17.54 -25.99 -11.50
CA MET A 37 -16.10 -26.24 -11.38
C MET A 37 -15.63 -27.31 -12.38
N ALA A 38 -16.37 -28.41 -12.53
CA ALA A 38 -16.02 -29.47 -13.47
C ALA A 38 -16.05 -28.97 -14.93
N ARG A 39 -17.05 -28.15 -15.31
CA ARG A 39 -17.10 -27.52 -16.64
C ARG A 39 -15.92 -26.59 -16.88
N ILE A 40 -15.60 -25.73 -15.91
CA ILE A 40 -14.46 -24.81 -16.00
C ILE A 40 -13.15 -25.59 -16.13
N ILE A 41 -12.94 -26.63 -15.31
CA ILE A 41 -11.75 -27.48 -15.35
C ILE A 41 -11.65 -28.21 -16.70
N SER A 42 -12.77 -28.72 -17.23
CA SER A 42 -12.80 -29.37 -18.55
C SER A 42 -12.34 -28.41 -19.65
N ARG A 43 -12.87 -27.17 -19.65
CA ARG A 43 -12.47 -26.14 -20.62
C ARG A 43 -11.02 -25.71 -20.46
N LEU A 44 -10.55 -25.52 -19.23
CA LEU A 44 -9.14 -25.27 -18.96
C LEU A 44 -8.24 -26.41 -19.48
N GLY A 45 -8.72 -27.65 -19.46
CA GLY A 45 -8.02 -28.82 -20.02
C GLY A 45 -7.94 -28.84 -21.55
N GLU A 46 -8.77 -28.08 -22.27
CA GLU A 46 -8.70 -27.94 -23.73
C GLU A 46 -7.51 -27.07 -24.18
N PHE A 47 -7.00 -26.23 -23.26
CA PHE A 47 -5.81 -25.41 -23.44
C PHE A 47 -4.55 -26.27 -23.24
N LYS A 48 -3.94 -26.63 -24.37
CA LYS A 48 -2.63 -27.29 -24.38
C LYS A 48 -1.55 -26.23 -24.56
N LEU A 49 -0.48 -26.32 -23.78
CA LEU A 49 0.70 -25.44 -23.93
C LEU A 49 1.25 -25.47 -25.37
N SER A 50 1.17 -26.62 -26.06
CA SER A 50 1.53 -26.74 -27.47
C SER A 50 0.67 -25.89 -28.40
N LYS A 51 -0.62 -25.69 -28.12
CA LYS A 51 -1.49 -24.77 -28.87
C LYS A 51 -1.09 -23.31 -28.62
N ILE A 52 -0.76 -22.95 -27.38
CA ILE A 52 -0.29 -21.61 -27.01
C ILE A 52 1.03 -21.29 -27.75
N ILE A 53 1.97 -22.24 -27.76
CA ILE A 53 3.25 -22.10 -28.48
C ILE A 53 3.05 -22.09 -30.00
N SER A 54 2.13 -22.89 -30.55
CA SER A 54 1.81 -22.85 -31.98
C SER A 54 1.23 -21.49 -32.40
N GLN A 55 0.41 -20.88 -31.55
CA GLN A 55 -0.14 -19.54 -31.79
C GLN A 55 0.97 -18.48 -31.78
N PHE A 56 1.94 -18.59 -30.87
CA PHE A 56 3.14 -17.74 -30.88
C PHE A 56 3.86 -17.78 -32.23
N GLY A 57 4.09 -18.98 -32.79
CA GLY A 57 4.75 -19.14 -34.08
C GLY A 57 3.99 -18.57 -35.28
N LYS A 58 2.66 -18.33 -35.15
CA LYS A 58 1.84 -17.69 -36.20
C LYS A 58 1.80 -16.17 -36.08
N GLU A 59 1.83 -15.64 -34.86
CA GLU A 59 1.70 -14.20 -34.59
C GLU A 59 3.05 -13.46 -34.57
N PHE A 60 4.14 -14.20 -34.45
CA PHE A 60 5.50 -13.69 -34.30
C PHE A 60 6.35 -14.05 -35.53
N ASP A 61 6.99 -13.03 -36.12
CA ASP A 61 7.87 -13.17 -37.30
C ASP A 61 9.30 -13.49 -36.82
N PRO A 62 9.77 -14.75 -36.90
CA PRO A 62 11.05 -15.16 -36.32
C PRO A 62 12.25 -14.47 -36.98
N GLU A 63 12.09 -13.98 -38.21
CA GLU A 63 13.16 -13.36 -39.00
C GLU A 63 13.50 -11.93 -38.55
N LYS A 64 12.62 -11.30 -37.76
CA LYS A 64 12.80 -9.92 -37.26
C LYS A 64 13.48 -9.83 -35.89
N HIS A 65 13.81 -10.96 -35.26
CA HIS A 65 14.31 -11.00 -33.90
C HIS A 65 15.53 -11.94 -33.77
N ASN A 66 16.33 -11.77 -32.71
CA ASN A 66 17.49 -12.62 -32.47
C ASN A 66 17.08 -14.10 -32.32
N SER A 67 17.79 -15.00 -33.01
CA SER A 67 17.55 -16.45 -33.00
C SER A 67 17.59 -17.09 -31.61
N GLU A 68 18.35 -16.53 -30.65
CA GLU A 68 18.35 -16.99 -29.26
C GLU A 68 17.08 -16.61 -28.50
N SER A 69 16.55 -15.41 -28.73
CA SER A 69 15.34 -14.94 -28.07
C SER A 69 14.07 -15.67 -28.55
N VAL A 70 14.04 -16.08 -29.82
CA VAL A 70 12.96 -16.94 -30.35
C VAL A 70 13.02 -18.34 -29.72
N LYS A 71 14.22 -18.88 -29.46
CA LYS A 71 14.42 -20.18 -28.81
C LYS A 71 13.99 -20.19 -27.34
N SER A 72 14.08 -19.07 -26.63
CA SER A 72 13.71 -18.97 -25.21
C SER A 72 12.20 -18.72 -24.97
N ALA A 73 11.44 -18.31 -26.00
CA ALA A 73 10.03 -17.96 -25.89
C ALA A 73 9.13 -19.06 -25.28
N PRO A 74 9.25 -20.36 -25.63
CA PRO A 74 8.47 -21.42 -24.99
C PRO A 74 8.73 -21.53 -23.47
N SER A 75 9.99 -21.37 -23.04
CA SER A 75 10.37 -21.38 -21.63
C SER A 75 9.82 -20.17 -20.88
N ILE A 76 9.82 -18.99 -21.52
CA ILE A 76 9.22 -17.78 -20.96
C ILE A 76 7.71 -17.95 -20.77
N LEU A 77 6.99 -18.45 -21.78
CA LEU A 77 5.55 -18.68 -21.69
C LEU A 77 5.22 -19.74 -20.62
N SER A 78 6.02 -20.82 -20.54
CA SER A 78 5.86 -21.84 -19.49
C SER A 78 6.08 -21.27 -18.09
N ALA A 79 7.12 -20.45 -17.92
CA ALA A 79 7.39 -19.78 -16.65
C ALA A 79 6.25 -18.82 -16.27
N ARG A 80 5.67 -18.09 -17.23
CA ARG A 80 4.51 -17.21 -16.98
C ARG A 80 3.25 -17.98 -16.61
N LEU A 81 3.00 -19.11 -17.27
CA LEU A 81 1.90 -20.01 -16.93
C LEU A 81 2.06 -20.53 -15.50
N PHE A 82 3.25 -21.01 -15.14
CA PHE A 82 3.55 -21.52 -13.81
C PHE A 82 3.47 -20.42 -12.74
N GLN A 83 4.00 -19.24 -13.01
CA GLN A 83 3.92 -18.09 -12.12
C GLN A 83 2.45 -17.71 -11.84
N GLY A 84 1.65 -17.62 -12.90
CA GLY A 84 0.21 -17.40 -12.78
C GLY A 84 -0.45 -18.48 -11.92
N TYR A 85 -0.16 -19.76 -12.21
CA TYR A 85 -0.71 -20.90 -11.46
C TYR A 85 -0.40 -20.84 -9.97
N VAL A 86 0.87 -20.67 -9.59
CA VAL A 86 1.27 -20.62 -8.19
C VAL A 86 0.59 -19.45 -7.49
N GLN A 87 0.57 -18.28 -8.13
CA GLN A 87 -0.07 -17.10 -7.55
C GLN A 87 -1.58 -17.30 -7.40
N GLY A 88 -2.29 -17.70 -8.44
CA GLY A 88 -3.72 -17.99 -8.37
C GLY A 88 -4.05 -19.05 -7.31
N PHE A 89 -3.24 -20.10 -7.19
CA PHE A 89 -3.42 -21.15 -6.19
C PHE A 89 -3.24 -20.63 -4.76
N CYS A 90 -2.09 -20.02 -4.47
CA CYS A 90 -1.77 -19.54 -3.13
C CYS A 90 -2.72 -18.43 -2.68
N GLU A 91 -3.01 -17.43 -3.53
CA GLU A 91 -3.90 -16.32 -3.16
C GLU A 91 -5.33 -16.81 -2.90
N THR A 92 -5.88 -17.66 -3.78
CA THR A 92 -7.24 -18.20 -3.60
C THR A 92 -7.34 -19.03 -2.33
N GLN A 93 -6.36 -19.89 -2.08
CA GLN A 93 -6.35 -20.73 -0.89
C GLN A 93 -6.23 -19.89 0.39
N GLN A 94 -5.32 -18.93 0.43
CA GLN A 94 -5.12 -18.06 1.60
C GLN A 94 -6.34 -17.19 1.85
N PHE A 95 -6.92 -16.60 0.80
CA PHE A 95 -8.08 -15.72 0.89
C PHE A 95 -9.31 -16.44 1.42
N ILE A 96 -9.66 -17.61 0.88
CA ILE A 96 -10.85 -18.34 1.36
C ILE A 96 -10.65 -18.83 2.80
N ASN A 97 -9.43 -19.23 3.16
CA ASN A 97 -9.09 -19.60 4.53
C ASN A 97 -9.11 -18.41 5.51
N SER A 98 -8.92 -17.18 5.03
CA SER A 98 -8.96 -15.98 5.87
C SER A 98 -10.37 -15.44 6.10
N LEU A 99 -11.37 -15.88 5.33
CA LEU A 99 -12.76 -15.46 5.52
C LEU A 99 -13.26 -15.78 6.94
N PRO A 100 -14.00 -14.85 7.59
CA PRO A 100 -14.57 -15.10 8.91
C PRO A 100 -15.54 -16.27 8.87
N ALA A 101 -15.25 -17.35 9.60
CA ALA A 101 -16.13 -18.50 9.62
C ALA A 101 -15.95 -19.33 10.91
N THR A 102 -17.07 -19.72 11.51
CA THR A 102 -17.12 -20.72 12.60
C THR A 102 -17.27 -22.14 12.06
N THR A 103 -17.74 -22.28 10.83
CA THR A 103 -17.82 -23.55 10.09
C THR A 103 -16.99 -23.44 8.81
N PRO A 104 -16.50 -24.56 8.23
CA PRO A 104 -15.77 -24.53 6.97
C PRO A 104 -16.52 -23.74 5.88
N PRO A 105 -15.88 -22.78 5.18
CA PRO A 105 -16.50 -22.03 4.09
C PRO A 105 -17.07 -22.97 3.03
N GLN A 106 -18.24 -22.62 2.50
CA GLN A 106 -18.88 -23.37 1.43
C GLN A 106 -18.89 -22.56 0.14
N LEU A 107 -18.27 -23.10 -0.91
CA LEU A 107 -18.38 -22.56 -2.26
C LEU A 107 -19.80 -22.80 -2.77
N VAL A 108 -20.49 -21.74 -3.20
CA VAL A 108 -21.88 -21.84 -3.63
C VAL A 108 -22.08 -21.55 -5.11
N TRP A 109 -21.16 -20.78 -5.72
CA TRP A 109 -21.17 -20.50 -7.16
C TRP A 109 -19.78 -20.07 -7.63
N VAL A 110 -19.40 -20.43 -8.86
CA VAL A 110 -18.15 -20.01 -9.49
C VAL A 110 -18.36 -19.71 -10.97
N TYR A 111 -17.66 -18.69 -11.47
CA TYR A 111 -17.59 -18.34 -12.88
C TYR A 111 -16.15 -18.00 -13.26
N ALA A 112 -15.73 -18.49 -14.42
CA ALA A 112 -14.44 -18.16 -15.01
C ALA A 112 -14.62 -17.98 -16.51
N ASN A 113 -13.96 -16.97 -17.08
CA ASN A 113 -13.94 -16.75 -18.52
C ASN A 113 -12.57 -17.16 -19.08
N PRO A 114 -12.40 -18.39 -19.60
CA PRO A 114 -11.10 -18.88 -20.05
C PRO A 114 -10.73 -18.45 -21.48
N THR A 115 -11.37 -17.43 -22.06
CA THR A 115 -11.18 -17.10 -23.50
C THR A 115 -9.75 -16.65 -23.84
N PHE A 116 -9.26 -17.07 -25.02
CA PHE A 116 -7.89 -16.86 -25.49
C PHE A 116 -7.89 -16.37 -26.94
N VAL A 117 -8.35 -15.14 -27.21
CA VAL A 117 -8.32 -14.60 -28.58
C VAL A 117 -7.68 -13.21 -28.63
N PRO A 118 -6.67 -12.99 -29.52
CA PRO A 118 -6.07 -11.68 -29.77
C PRO A 118 -7.12 -10.61 -30.04
N LYS A 119 -6.81 -9.34 -29.81
CA LYS A 119 -7.70 -8.24 -30.23
C LYS A 119 -7.67 -8.15 -31.77
N THR A 120 -8.44 -9.01 -32.44
CA THR A 120 -8.72 -9.06 -33.88
C THR A 120 -10.23 -9.20 -34.09
N ASN A 121 -10.72 -9.22 -35.33
CA ASN A 121 -12.15 -9.41 -35.66
C ASN A 121 -12.76 -10.71 -35.06
N GLU A 122 -11.95 -11.70 -34.68
CA GLU A 122 -12.39 -12.92 -33.95
C GLU A 122 -12.85 -12.64 -32.51
N ALA A 123 -12.48 -11.48 -31.93
CA ALA A 123 -12.86 -11.10 -30.57
C ALA A 123 -14.38 -10.85 -30.42
N PHE A 124 -15.09 -10.49 -31.50
CA PHE A 124 -16.53 -10.25 -31.47
C PHE A 124 -17.32 -11.55 -31.28
N GLU A 125 -16.93 -12.63 -31.97
CA GLU A 125 -17.56 -13.94 -31.81
C GLU A 125 -17.30 -14.56 -30.42
N GLU A 126 -16.12 -14.35 -29.84
CA GLU A 126 -15.83 -14.85 -28.49
C GLU A 126 -16.47 -14.03 -27.37
N THR A 127 -16.66 -12.72 -27.56
CA THR A 127 -17.41 -11.90 -26.60
C THR A 127 -18.85 -12.42 -26.45
N ASN A 128 -19.46 -12.82 -27.57
CA ASN A 128 -20.77 -13.49 -27.55
C ASN A 128 -20.73 -14.87 -26.85
N LYS A 129 -19.62 -15.61 -26.93
CA LYS A 129 -19.44 -16.89 -26.20
C LYS A 129 -19.25 -16.68 -24.69
N ALA A 130 -18.49 -15.67 -24.27
CA ALA A 130 -18.31 -15.32 -22.86
C ALA A 130 -19.63 -14.87 -22.22
N PHE A 131 -20.40 -14.08 -22.96
CA PHE A 131 -21.74 -13.64 -22.58
C PHE A 131 -22.74 -14.81 -22.47
N ALA A 132 -22.78 -15.71 -23.46
CA ALA A 132 -23.62 -16.91 -23.40
C ALA A 132 -23.24 -17.84 -22.24
N LEU A 133 -21.94 -17.95 -21.92
CA LEU A 133 -21.48 -18.70 -20.75
C LEU A 133 -21.95 -18.05 -19.45
N ALA A 134 -21.80 -16.74 -19.30
CA ALA A 134 -22.26 -16.03 -18.12
C ALA A 134 -23.77 -16.20 -17.91
N GLN A 135 -24.55 -16.10 -18.98
CA GLN A 135 -25.99 -16.38 -18.95
C GLN A 135 -26.28 -17.79 -18.46
N GLN A 136 -25.58 -18.81 -18.99
CA GLN A 136 -25.74 -20.19 -18.58
C GLN A 136 -25.40 -20.38 -17.09
N GLU A 137 -24.28 -19.82 -16.62
CA GLU A 137 -23.81 -20.00 -15.25
C GLU A 137 -24.65 -19.22 -14.23
N LEU A 138 -25.19 -18.06 -14.60
CA LEU A 138 -26.10 -17.29 -13.75
C LEU A 138 -27.46 -17.98 -13.62
N ALA A 139 -28.00 -18.58 -14.70
CA ALA A 139 -29.29 -19.26 -14.69
C ALA A 139 -29.35 -20.47 -13.73
N PHE A 140 -28.21 -20.99 -13.26
CA PHE A 140 -28.18 -22.02 -12.20
C PHE A 140 -28.59 -21.51 -10.82
N ILE A 141 -28.46 -20.21 -10.56
CA ILE A 141 -28.61 -19.63 -9.22
C ILE A 141 -29.71 -18.55 -9.14
N ALA A 142 -30.17 -18.02 -10.26
CA ALA A 142 -31.16 -16.96 -10.31
C ALA A 142 -32.17 -17.16 -11.46
N ASP A 143 -33.40 -16.69 -11.23
CA ASP A 143 -34.46 -16.64 -12.24
C ASP A 143 -34.32 -15.36 -13.07
N PHE A 144 -34.20 -15.52 -14.38
CA PHE A 144 -34.03 -14.43 -15.32
C PHE A 144 -35.15 -14.38 -16.37
N SER A 145 -36.31 -14.97 -16.06
CA SER A 145 -37.47 -14.96 -16.97
C SER A 145 -37.92 -13.55 -17.35
N ASP A 146 -37.70 -12.56 -16.48
CA ASP A 146 -38.04 -11.15 -16.68
C ASP A 146 -36.83 -10.24 -17.03
N PHE A 147 -35.62 -10.80 -17.13
CA PHE A 147 -34.38 -10.02 -17.22
C PHE A 147 -33.86 -9.92 -18.65
N ASN A 148 -33.68 -8.69 -19.11
CA ASN A 148 -33.01 -8.45 -20.39
C ASN A 148 -31.49 -8.59 -20.24
N PHE A 149 -30.97 -9.80 -20.52
CA PHE A 149 -29.55 -10.09 -20.46
C PHE A 149 -28.67 -9.16 -21.28
N SER A 150 -29.17 -8.59 -22.39
CA SER A 150 -28.36 -7.71 -23.27
C SER A 150 -27.78 -6.49 -22.54
N THR A 151 -28.38 -6.10 -21.41
CA THR A 151 -27.87 -5.05 -20.50
C THR A 151 -26.52 -5.39 -19.85
N LEU A 152 -26.11 -6.66 -19.86
CA LEU A 152 -24.82 -7.12 -19.36
C LEU A 152 -23.73 -7.23 -20.44
N ASN A 153 -24.05 -6.89 -21.69
CA ASN A 153 -23.08 -7.00 -22.79
C ASN A 153 -22.02 -5.87 -22.74
N GLU A 154 -22.32 -4.80 -22.01
CA GLU A 154 -21.42 -3.67 -21.85
C GLU A 154 -20.15 -4.04 -21.05
N LYS A 155 -19.05 -3.38 -21.39
CA LYS A 155 -17.80 -3.46 -20.60
C LYS A 155 -18.05 -3.01 -19.16
N GLY A 156 -17.30 -3.54 -18.21
CA GLY A 156 -17.51 -3.26 -16.78
C GLY A 156 -18.66 -4.05 -16.15
N LYS A 157 -19.35 -4.91 -16.92
CA LYS A 157 -20.36 -5.85 -16.43
C LYS A 157 -19.79 -7.25 -16.19
N CYS A 158 -20.42 -8.01 -15.30
CA CYS A 158 -19.91 -9.28 -14.79
C CYS A 158 -19.57 -10.37 -15.83
N PRO A 159 -20.15 -10.44 -17.05
CA PRO A 159 -19.73 -11.44 -18.06
C PRO A 159 -18.30 -11.25 -18.58
N HIS A 160 -17.70 -10.09 -18.32
CA HIS A 160 -16.33 -9.77 -18.76
C HIS A 160 -15.28 -10.00 -17.67
N ALA A 161 -15.67 -10.49 -16.50
CA ALA A 161 -14.75 -10.77 -15.41
C ALA A 161 -13.87 -11.98 -15.72
N ASP A 162 -12.60 -11.93 -15.30
CA ASP A 162 -11.69 -13.08 -15.44
C ASP A 162 -12.20 -14.24 -14.58
N PHE A 163 -12.54 -13.93 -13.31
CA PHE A 163 -12.99 -14.90 -12.32
C PHE A 163 -13.89 -14.28 -11.26
N LEU A 164 -15.01 -14.96 -11.00
CA LEU A 164 -15.97 -14.60 -9.95
C LEU A 164 -16.30 -15.82 -9.09
N LEU A 165 -16.49 -15.59 -7.81
CA LEU A 165 -16.80 -16.63 -6.83
C LEU A 165 -17.80 -16.11 -5.81
N ILE A 166 -18.75 -16.96 -5.39
CA ILE A 166 -19.57 -16.71 -4.22
C ILE A 166 -19.28 -17.78 -3.18
N VAL A 167 -18.93 -17.34 -1.97
CA VAL A 167 -18.65 -18.20 -0.82
C VAL A 167 -19.64 -17.88 0.29
N ARG A 168 -20.25 -18.92 0.86
CA ARG A 168 -21.12 -18.81 2.03
C ARG A 168 -20.36 -19.24 3.28
N THR A 169 -20.38 -18.39 4.30
CA THR A 169 -19.83 -18.69 5.64
C THR A 169 -20.92 -18.56 6.70
N TYR A 170 -20.63 -19.05 7.90
CA TYR A 170 -21.45 -18.85 9.08
C TYR A 170 -20.57 -18.27 10.18
N TYR A 171 -20.87 -17.06 10.62
CA TYR A 171 -20.06 -16.31 11.58
C TYR A 171 -20.96 -15.39 12.41
N ASN A 172 -20.65 -15.22 13.71
CA ASN A 172 -21.45 -14.42 14.64
C ASN A 172 -22.97 -14.69 14.58
N LYS A 173 -23.33 -15.99 14.54
CA LYS A 173 -24.71 -16.49 14.48
C LYS A 173 -25.51 -16.11 13.23
N ALA A 174 -24.86 -15.59 12.18
CA ALA A 174 -25.49 -15.22 10.91
C ALA A 174 -24.77 -15.87 9.72
N TYR A 175 -25.51 -16.10 8.64
CA TYR A 175 -24.90 -16.44 7.36
C TYR A 175 -24.32 -15.18 6.71
N GLN A 176 -23.19 -15.34 6.04
CA GLN A 176 -22.61 -14.29 5.21
C GLN A 176 -22.36 -14.85 3.80
N PHE A 177 -22.62 -14.05 2.77
CA PHE A 177 -22.24 -14.35 1.40
C PHE A 177 -21.16 -13.36 0.95
N HIS A 178 -20.03 -13.90 0.55
CA HIS A 178 -18.90 -13.14 0.05
C HIS A 178 -18.88 -13.25 -1.48
N LEU A 179 -19.12 -12.14 -2.17
CA LEU A 179 -19.01 -12.02 -3.63
C LEU A 179 -17.59 -11.55 -3.94
N ILE A 180 -16.84 -12.37 -4.67
CA ILE A 180 -15.40 -12.21 -4.83
C ILE A 180 -15.09 -12.12 -6.33
N CYS A 181 -14.32 -11.11 -6.73
CA CYS A 181 -13.80 -10.98 -8.09
C CYS A 181 -12.28 -10.96 -8.08
N TYR A 182 -11.68 -11.79 -8.92
CA TYR A 182 -10.24 -11.78 -9.16
C TYR A 182 -9.99 -11.18 -10.52
N GLU A 183 -9.23 -10.09 -10.55
CA GLU A 183 -8.79 -9.44 -11.78
C GLU A 183 -7.27 -9.65 -11.93
N LEU A 184 -6.92 -10.49 -12.91
CA LEU A 184 -5.56 -10.93 -13.17
C LEU A 184 -4.94 -10.04 -14.25
N SER A 185 -3.64 -9.76 -14.11
CA SER A 185 -2.89 -9.02 -15.14
C SER A 185 -1.38 -9.20 -14.95
N THR A 186 -0.59 -8.91 -15.99
CA THR A 186 0.86 -8.64 -15.83
C THR A 186 1.13 -7.14 -15.84
N HIS A 187 2.09 -6.63 -15.07
CA HIS A 187 2.42 -5.20 -15.02
C HIS A 187 3.34 -4.80 -16.19
N ASN A 188 4.37 -5.60 -16.47
CA ASN A 188 5.22 -5.48 -17.65
C ASN A 188 5.63 -6.89 -18.09
N ALA A 189 5.27 -7.27 -19.32
CA ALA A 189 5.87 -8.43 -19.94
C ALA A 189 7.24 -8.00 -20.52
N PRO A 190 8.36 -8.64 -20.12
CA PRO A 190 9.65 -8.41 -20.74
C PRO A 190 9.50 -8.59 -22.26
N THR A 191 10.04 -7.67 -23.06
CA THR A 191 10.18 -7.89 -24.49
C THR A 191 11.13 -9.06 -24.71
N ILE A 192 10.95 -9.79 -25.82
CA ILE A 192 11.84 -10.91 -26.23
C ILE A 192 13.32 -10.48 -26.29
N ASP A 193 13.56 -9.18 -26.48
CA ASP A 193 14.89 -8.57 -26.54
C ASP A 193 15.49 -8.23 -25.16
N THR A 194 14.80 -8.52 -24.05
CA THR A 194 15.44 -8.49 -22.73
C THR A 194 16.28 -9.76 -22.58
N GLU A 195 17.59 -9.59 -22.33
CA GLU A 195 18.65 -10.63 -22.20
C GLU A 195 18.41 -11.72 -21.13
N ILE A 196 17.18 -11.92 -20.65
CA ILE A 196 16.84 -12.92 -19.65
C ILE A 196 16.48 -14.23 -20.35
N ASN A 197 17.44 -15.16 -20.39
CA ASN A 197 17.17 -16.51 -20.84
C ASN A 197 16.55 -17.36 -19.71
N LEU A 198 15.24 -17.58 -19.73
CA LEU A 198 14.57 -18.44 -18.74
C LEU A 198 14.73 -19.95 -18.99
N SER A 199 15.47 -20.38 -20.03
CA SER A 199 15.94 -21.76 -20.14
C SER A 199 17.24 -22.02 -19.37
N ASP A 200 17.84 -20.97 -18.81
CA ASP A 200 19.07 -21.00 -18.02
C ASP A 200 18.76 -20.64 -16.54
N PRO A 201 19.22 -21.45 -15.56
CA PRO A 201 19.11 -21.13 -14.13
C PRO A 201 19.53 -19.71 -13.74
N ASP A 202 20.57 -19.15 -14.36
CA ASP A 202 21.04 -17.80 -14.05
C ASP A 202 20.06 -16.72 -14.52
N GLY A 203 19.41 -16.93 -15.67
CA GLY A 203 18.33 -16.05 -16.15
C GLY A 203 17.08 -16.12 -15.26
N ILE A 204 16.75 -17.29 -14.70
CA ILE A 204 15.67 -17.43 -13.71
C ILE A 204 16.02 -16.64 -12.43
N PHE A 205 17.25 -16.76 -11.94
CA PHE A 205 17.72 -16.05 -10.75
C PHE A 205 17.68 -14.52 -10.93
N GLU A 206 18.17 -14.01 -12.06
CA GLU A 206 18.15 -12.56 -12.36
C GLU A 206 16.73 -12.02 -12.55
N SER A 207 15.80 -12.80 -13.12
CA SER A 207 14.38 -12.45 -13.19
C SER A 207 13.75 -12.28 -11.80
N LEU A 208 13.98 -13.23 -10.89
CA LEU A 208 13.49 -13.19 -9.51
C LEU A 208 14.09 -12.00 -8.73
N LYS A 209 15.39 -11.75 -8.92
CA LYS A 209 16.11 -10.62 -8.32
C LYS A 209 15.59 -9.26 -8.81
N ARG A 210 15.28 -9.12 -10.11
CA ARG A 210 14.65 -7.91 -10.68
C ARG A 210 13.25 -7.67 -10.11
N GLY A 211 12.44 -8.73 -9.95
CA GLY A 211 11.12 -8.66 -9.32
C GLY A 211 11.20 -8.18 -7.87
N LYS A 212 12.12 -8.76 -7.08
CA LYS A 212 12.35 -8.41 -5.67
C LYS A 212 12.81 -6.96 -5.50
N ASN A 213 13.78 -6.51 -6.30
CA ASN A 213 14.30 -5.13 -6.24
C ASN A 213 13.25 -4.07 -6.57
N THR A 214 12.30 -4.38 -7.45
CA THR A 214 11.22 -3.45 -7.81
C THR A 214 10.19 -3.32 -6.70
N LEU A 215 9.85 -4.44 -6.03
CA LEU A 215 8.92 -4.48 -4.89
C LEU A 215 9.50 -3.75 -3.67
N THR A 216 10.80 -3.91 -3.40
CA THR A 216 11.49 -3.21 -2.30
C THR A 216 11.66 -1.72 -2.52
N ASN A 217 11.60 -1.23 -3.77
CA ASN A 217 11.71 0.21 -4.07
C ASN A 217 10.35 0.95 -4.06
N LEU A 218 9.23 0.24 -3.96
CA LEU A 218 7.87 0.81 -4.00
C LEU A 218 7.10 0.67 -2.66
N THR A 219 7.72 0.09 -1.63
CA THR A 219 7.04 -0.42 -0.43
C THR A 219 6.80 0.60 0.69
N LYS A 220 6.78 1.91 0.40
CA LYS A 220 6.44 2.92 1.43
C LYS A 220 5.15 3.72 1.22
N THR A 221 4.46 3.62 0.08
CA THR A 221 3.20 4.38 -0.11
C THR A 221 2.11 3.72 -0.97
N ARG A 222 2.27 2.48 -1.45
CA ARG A 222 1.45 2.01 -2.58
C ARG A 222 0.46 0.85 -2.35
N ASP A 223 0.31 0.36 -1.13
CA ASP A 223 -0.83 -0.52 -0.81
C ASP A 223 -2.06 0.37 -0.57
N PHE A 224 -2.79 0.71 -1.63
CA PHE A 224 -4.12 1.32 -1.51
C PHE A 224 -5.07 0.26 -0.96
N ARG A 225 -5.14 0.17 0.37
CA ARG A 225 -6.08 -0.67 1.11
C ARG A 225 -7.20 0.24 1.61
N ILE A 226 -8.34 0.18 0.94
CA ILE A 226 -9.57 0.68 1.54
C ILE A 226 -10.11 -0.47 2.37
N ALA A 227 -9.82 -0.45 3.66
CA ALA A 227 -10.53 -1.24 4.66
C ALA A 227 -11.40 -0.25 5.43
N SER A 228 -12.70 -0.24 5.13
CA SER A 228 -13.67 0.62 5.78
C SER A 228 -14.47 -0.22 6.77
N GLU A 229 -14.50 0.16 8.04
CA GLU A 229 -15.56 -0.31 8.95
C GLU A 229 -16.82 0.56 8.84
N THR A 230 -16.65 1.83 8.45
CA THR A 230 -17.68 2.80 8.02
C THR A 230 -16.95 4.04 7.50
N LEU A 231 -16.83 4.17 6.20
CA LEU A 231 -16.41 5.37 5.53
C LEU A 231 -17.55 5.59 4.55
N GLY A 232 -18.45 6.51 4.90
CA GLY A 232 -19.36 7.14 3.94
C GLY A 232 -18.54 7.92 2.91
N LEU A 233 -17.71 7.20 2.14
CA LEU A 233 -16.94 7.70 1.03
C LEU A 233 -17.92 7.85 -0.12
N GLU A 234 -18.74 8.88 -0.05
CA GLU A 234 -19.28 9.47 -1.26
C GLU A 234 -18.06 9.96 -2.05
N ILE A 235 -17.71 9.21 -3.11
CA ILE A 235 -16.76 9.73 -4.10
C ILE A 235 -17.44 10.97 -4.67
N SER A 236 -16.94 12.15 -4.30
CA SER A 236 -17.48 13.37 -4.86
C SER A 236 -17.47 13.26 -6.39
N PRO A 237 -18.48 13.79 -7.10
CA PRO A 237 -18.49 13.80 -8.56
C PRO A 237 -17.18 14.35 -9.16
N ASP A 238 -16.47 15.18 -8.39
CA ASP A 238 -15.20 15.78 -8.74
C ASP A 238 -14.00 14.81 -8.67
N LEU A 239 -14.01 13.88 -7.70
CA LEU A 239 -13.00 12.81 -7.59
C LEU A 239 -13.13 11.78 -8.73
N LYS A 240 -14.31 11.65 -9.34
CA LYS A 240 -14.56 10.81 -10.52
C LYS A 240 -13.57 11.12 -11.64
N ASN A 241 -13.38 12.41 -11.95
CA ASN A 241 -12.46 12.88 -13.00
C ASN A 241 -10.99 12.59 -12.64
N TYR A 242 -10.63 12.68 -11.35
CA TYR A 242 -9.30 12.34 -10.89
C TYR A 242 -8.98 10.86 -11.11
N PHE A 243 -9.92 9.98 -10.77
CA PHE A 243 -9.75 8.55 -10.98
C PHE A 243 -9.65 8.19 -12.46
N GLN A 244 -10.41 8.83 -13.35
CA GLN A 244 -10.28 8.62 -14.80
C GLN A 244 -8.84 8.83 -15.28
N GLY A 245 -8.19 9.93 -14.88
CA GLY A 245 -6.77 10.16 -15.17
C GLY A 245 -5.83 9.12 -14.55
N LEU A 246 -6.06 8.73 -13.29
CA LEU A 246 -5.26 7.71 -12.59
C LEU A 246 -5.34 6.33 -13.28
N LEU A 247 -6.52 5.93 -13.74
CA LEU A 247 -6.76 4.63 -14.40
C LEU A 247 -6.00 4.49 -15.72
N THR A 248 -5.55 5.60 -16.31
CA THR A 248 -4.70 5.53 -17.49
C THR A 248 -3.32 4.95 -17.13
N HIS A 249 -2.67 5.46 -16.07
CA HIS A 249 -1.29 5.12 -15.68
C HIS A 249 -1.17 3.93 -14.75
N ASP A 250 -2.10 3.77 -13.81
CA ASP A 250 -2.00 2.73 -12.80
C ASP A 250 -2.81 1.50 -13.22
N LYS A 251 -2.10 0.53 -13.83
CA LYS A 251 -2.70 -0.71 -14.33
C LYS A 251 -3.40 -1.51 -13.22
N ILE A 252 -2.89 -1.48 -11.99
CA ILE A 252 -3.48 -2.24 -10.90
C ILE A 252 -4.70 -1.53 -10.31
N ALA A 253 -4.68 -0.20 -10.22
CA ALA A 253 -5.88 0.58 -9.89
C ALA A 253 -6.98 0.37 -10.94
N LYS A 254 -6.62 0.34 -12.24
CA LYS A 254 -7.56 0.02 -13.32
C LYS A 254 -8.22 -1.35 -13.14
N LYS A 255 -7.44 -2.36 -12.78
CA LYS A 255 -7.94 -3.72 -12.51
C LYS A 255 -8.83 -3.76 -11.26
N LEU A 256 -8.50 -2.98 -10.24
CA LEU A 256 -9.35 -2.83 -9.05
C LEU A 256 -10.72 -2.21 -9.41
N PHE A 257 -10.73 -1.14 -10.21
CA PHE A 257 -11.97 -0.49 -10.67
C PHE A 257 -12.81 -1.39 -11.59
N GLN A 258 -12.14 -2.11 -12.48
CA GLN A 258 -12.75 -3.14 -13.32
C GLN A 258 -13.44 -4.22 -12.48
N GLY A 259 -12.71 -4.81 -11.53
CA GLY A 259 -13.26 -5.83 -10.64
C GLY A 259 -14.39 -5.31 -9.75
N GLY A 260 -14.32 -4.05 -9.31
CA GLY A 260 -15.42 -3.40 -8.59
C GLY A 260 -16.72 -3.32 -9.41
N GLY A 261 -16.62 -2.88 -10.67
CA GLY A 261 -17.76 -2.87 -11.58
C GLY A 261 -18.35 -4.27 -11.81
N TYR A 262 -17.50 -5.28 -11.94
CA TYR A 262 -17.94 -6.67 -12.14
C TYR A 262 -18.67 -7.25 -10.92
N VAL A 263 -18.15 -7.05 -9.70
CA VAL A 263 -18.83 -7.52 -8.48
C VAL A 263 -20.17 -6.82 -8.29
N TYR A 264 -20.21 -5.50 -8.48
CA TYR A 264 -21.46 -4.74 -8.41
C TYR A 264 -22.47 -5.23 -9.44
N SER A 265 -22.04 -5.37 -10.70
CA SER A 265 -22.88 -5.87 -11.77
C SER A 265 -23.43 -7.26 -11.47
N LEU A 266 -22.63 -8.15 -10.86
CA LEU A 266 -23.10 -9.48 -10.43
C LEU A 266 -24.17 -9.32 -9.35
N TYR A 267 -23.86 -8.57 -8.29
CA TYR A 267 -24.76 -8.35 -7.16
C TYR A 267 -26.11 -7.78 -7.58
N GLU A 268 -26.10 -6.67 -8.30
CA GLU A 268 -27.30 -5.98 -8.78
C GLU A 268 -28.19 -6.87 -9.65
N THR A 269 -27.55 -7.76 -10.44
CA THR A 269 -28.25 -8.70 -11.31
C THR A 269 -29.00 -9.76 -10.52
N ILE A 270 -28.38 -10.31 -9.46
CA ILE A 270 -28.91 -11.49 -8.75
C ILE A 270 -29.66 -11.18 -7.46
N LYS A 271 -29.47 -10.01 -6.84
CA LYS A 271 -29.93 -9.71 -5.47
C LYS A 271 -31.41 -10.02 -5.23
N ASP A 272 -32.27 -9.72 -6.20
CA ASP A 272 -33.73 -9.93 -6.13
C ASP A 272 -34.20 -11.17 -6.91
N ARG A 273 -33.30 -11.80 -7.66
CA ARG A 273 -33.60 -12.90 -8.60
C ARG A 273 -33.13 -14.26 -8.13
N ILE A 274 -32.40 -14.31 -7.02
CA ILE A 274 -31.79 -15.55 -6.55
C ILE A 274 -32.85 -16.62 -6.22
N ILE A 275 -32.61 -17.85 -6.66
CA ILE A 275 -33.47 -18.99 -6.36
C ILE A 275 -33.22 -19.38 -4.90
N LEU A 276 -34.23 -19.18 -4.03
CA LEU A 276 -34.13 -19.37 -2.57
C LEU A 276 -34.17 -20.83 -2.12
N ASN A 277 -33.32 -21.67 -2.73
CA ASN A 277 -33.07 -23.05 -2.33
C ASN A 277 -31.65 -23.18 -1.76
N LYS A 278 -31.33 -24.26 -1.04
CA LYS A 278 -29.96 -24.50 -0.56
C LYS A 278 -28.99 -24.46 -1.77
N PRO A 279 -27.88 -23.69 -1.70
CA PRO A 279 -27.31 -23.02 -0.52
C PRO A 279 -27.68 -21.54 -0.33
N PHE A 280 -28.61 -20.98 -1.11
CA PHE A 280 -29.04 -19.58 -1.06
C PHE A 280 -30.32 -19.33 -0.25
N ASP A 281 -30.79 -20.33 0.51
CA ASP A 281 -31.99 -20.29 1.34
C ASP A 281 -32.01 -19.16 2.39
N GLN A 282 -30.83 -18.63 2.75
CA GLN A 282 -30.66 -17.55 3.72
C GLN A 282 -30.28 -16.21 3.09
N TRP A 283 -30.20 -16.11 1.76
CA TRP A 283 -29.71 -14.92 1.05
C TRP A 283 -30.35 -13.61 1.55
N LYS A 284 -31.69 -13.57 1.65
CA LYS A 284 -32.45 -12.38 2.08
C LYS A 284 -32.19 -11.91 3.51
N LYS A 285 -31.62 -12.76 4.37
CA LYS A 285 -31.35 -12.45 5.80
C LYS A 285 -29.86 -12.45 6.13
N ALA A 286 -29.03 -12.84 5.16
CA ALA A 286 -27.60 -12.97 5.33
C ALA A 286 -26.93 -11.61 5.12
N LYS A 287 -25.73 -11.46 5.66
CA LYS A 287 -24.90 -10.29 5.35
C LYS A 287 -24.23 -10.50 4.00
N ILE A 288 -24.28 -9.51 3.12
CA ILE A 288 -23.54 -9.52 1.86
C ILE A 288 -22.24 -8.72 2.03
N GLU A 289 -21.14 -9.30 1.55
CA GLU A 289 -19.84 -8.65 1.50
C GLU A 289 -19.20 -8.80 0.13
N PHE A 290 -18.48 -7.78 -0.29
CA PHE A 290 -17.82 -7.71 -1.58
C PHE A 290 -16.32 -7.70 -1.41
N HIS A 291 -15.64 -8.44 -2.29
CA HIS A 291 -14.20 -8.57 -2.27
C HIS A 291 -13.66 -8.46 -3.69
N VAL A 292 -12.86 -7.43 -3.95
CA VAL A 292 -12.13 -7.29 -5.21
C VAL A 292 -10.66 -7.54 -4.96
N VAL A 293 -10.12 -8.52 -5.66
CA VAL A 293 -8.73 -8.94 -5.55
C VAL A 293 -8.07 -8.66 -6.89
N ALA A 294 -7.41 -7.51 -6.99
CA ALA A 294 -6.70 -7.10 -8.19
C ALA A 294 -5.21 -7.35 -7.99
N PHE A 295 -4.60 -8.18 -8.83
CA PHE A 295 -3.19 -8.47 -8.69
C PHE A 295 -2.48 -8.53 -10.03
N THR A 296 -1.24 -8.09 -9.96
CA THR A 296 -0.28 -8.16 -11.04
C THR A 296 0.87 -9.09 -10.64
N ASP A 297 1.75 -9.39 -11.59
CA ASP A 297 3.02 -10.06 -11.31
C ASP A 297 3.96 -9.25 -10.39
N ARG A 298 3.62 -7.99 -10.07
CA ARG A 298 4.38 -7.11 -9.16
C ARG A 298 3.62 -6.74 -7.90
N ASN A 299 2.39 -6.23 -8.02
CA ASN A 299 1.65 -5.64 -6.89
C ASN A 299 0.30 -6.33 -6.69
N ARG A 300 -0.32 -6.10 -5.54
CA ARG A 300 -1.66 -6.62 -5.18
C ARG A 300 -2.45 -5.53 -4.48
N HIS A 301 -3.71 -5.36 -4.87
CA HIS A 301 -4.66 -4.48 -4.21
C HIS A 301 -5.90 -5.29 -3.84
N PHE A 302 -6.40 -5.02 -2.65
CA PHE A 302 -7.58 -5.66 -2.09
C PHE A 302 -8.57 -4.56 -1.74
N LEU A 303 -9.82 -4.76 -2.11
CA LEU A 303 -10.95 -3.94 -1.68
C LEU A 303 -11.97 -4.85 -1.02
N HIS A 304 -12.33 -4.53 0.22
CA HIS A 304 -13.38 -5.18 0.98
C HIS A 304 -14.44 -4.15 1.32
N LEU A 305 -15.70 -4.48 1.04
CA LEU A 305 -16.85 -3.61 1.29
C LEU A 305 -18.04 -4.41 1.79
N LYS A 306 -18.90 -3.74 2.56
CA LYS A 306 -20.20 -4.28 2.99
C LYS A 306 -21.29 -3.92 1.99
N GLU A 307 -22.45 -4.56 2.14
CA GLU A 307 -23.64 -4.33 1.30
C GLU A 307 -24.05 -2.85 1.21
N ASP A 308 -24.03 -2.15 2.34
CA ASP A 308 -24.38 -0.73 2.48
C ASP A 308 -23.37 0.22 1.81
N GLU A 309 -22.21 -0.29 1.38
CA GLU A 309 -21.16 0.46 0.69
C GLU A 309 -21.10 0.11 -0.81
N CYS A 310 -22.08 -0.63 -1.35
CA CYS A 310 -22.07 -1.10 -2.75
C CYS A 310 -22.05 0.02 -3.81
N GLU A 311 -22.48 1.23 -3.45
CA GLU A 311 -22.43 2.41 -4.33
C GLU A 311 -21.00 2.76 -4.75
N LEU A 312 -20.00 2.51 -3.89
CA LEU A 312 -18.59 2.67 -4.26
C LEU A 312 -18.22 1.76 -5.44
N LEU A 313 -18.69 0.51 -5.44
CA LEU A 313 -18.45 -0.45 -6.53
C LEU A 313 -19.18 -0.02 -7.81
N GLN A 314 -20.39 0.53 -7.69
CA GLN A 314 -21.11 1.12 -8.81
C GLN A 314 -20.31 2.26 -9.45
N ASN A 315 -19.85 3.21 -8.62
CA ASN A 315 -19.05 4.35 -9.06
C ASN A 315 -17.74 3.90 -9.71
N MET A 316 -17.08 2.88 -9.17
CA MET A 316 -15.90 2.27 -9.78
C MET A 316 -16.20 1.69 -11.16
N GLY A 317 -17.33 1.00 -11.32
CA GLY A 317 -17.78 0.48 -12.62
C GLY A 317 -18.05 1.59 -13.64
N VAL A 318 -18.75 2.66 -13.24
CA VAL A 318 -19.02 3.83 -14.09
C VAL A 318 -17.72 4.52 -14.50
N ILE A 319 -16.80 4.74 -13.56
CA ILE A 319 -15.48 5.34 -13.85
C ILE A 319 -14.68 4.48 -14.82
N TYR A 320 -14.73 3.15 -14.68
CA TYR A 320 -14.05 2.23 -15.59
C TYR A 320 -14.66 2.23 -17.00
N GLN A 321 -15.98 2.35 -17.11
CA GLN A 321 -16.71 2.45 -18.38
C GLN A 321 -16.42 3.77 -19.11
N GLU A 322 -16.45 4.89 -18.38
CA GLU A 322 -16.28 6.23 -18.92
C GLU A 322 -14.81 6.64 -19.13
N GLY A 323 -13.91 6.23 -18.23
CA GLY A 323 -12.48 6.60 -18.23
C GLY A 323 -11.63 5.84 -19.25
N MET A 324 -12.26 5.18 -20.21
CA MET A 324 -11.58 4.54 -21.33
C MET A 324 -12.01 5.26 -22.59
N ILE A 325 -11.07 5.89 -23.29
CA ILE A 325 -11.22 6.34 -24.68
C ILE A 325 -12.03 5.25 -25.42
N LYS A 326 -13.19 5.61 -25.96
CA LYS A 326 -14.03 4.72 -26.77
C LYS A 326 -13.17 4.19 -27.91
N SER A 327 -12.60 3.00 -27.73
CA SER A 327 -11.79 2.30 -28.73
C SER A 327 -12.71 1.72 -29.80
N GLY A 328 -13.42 2.61 -30.51
CA GLY A 328 -14.28 2.30 -31.65
C GLY A 328 -13.60 2.55 -32.99
N ILE A 329 -12.34 2.98 -33.00
CA ILE A 329 -11.57 3.20 -34.22
C ILE A 329 -10.21 2.50 -34.02
N GLU A 330 -9.83 1.67 -34.99
CA GLU A 330 -8.50 1.06 -35.09
C GLU A 330 -7.45 2.16 -35.29
N GLU A 331 -7.12 2.88 -34.23
CA GLU A 331 -6.11 3.94 -34.28
C GLU A 331 -4.74 3.40 -33.88
N SER A 332 -3.72 3.92 -34.57
CA SER A 332 -2.32 3.58 -34.33
C SER A 332 -1.92 3.81 -32.87
N THR A 333 -0.99 2.99 -32.36
CA THR A 333 -0.47 3.07 -30.98
C THR A 333 0.02 4.48 -30.59
N GLU A 334 0.49 5.27 -31.58
CA GLU A 334 0.99 6.62 -31.37
C GLU A 334 -0.13 7.66 -31.18
N GLN A 335 -1.23 7.56 -31.93
CA GLN A 335 -2.41 8.41 -31.73
C GLN A 335 -3.12 8.11 -30.42
N GLN A 336 -3.22 6.84 -30.03
CA GLN A 336 -3.76 6.46 -28.72
C GLN A 336 -2.92 7.02 -27.57
N ASN A 337 -1.59 7.04 -27.72
CA ASN A 337 -0.71 7.65 -26.72
C ASN A 337 -0.90 9.18 -26.65
N LYS A 338 -1.04 9.87 -27.79
CA LYS A 338 -1.33 11.32 -27.83
C LYS A 338 -2.68 11.68 -27.21
N LEU A 339 -3.74 10.92 -27.53
CA LEU A 339 -5.06 11.12 -26.92
C LEU A 339 -5.02 10.91 -25.41
N ARG A 340 -4.27 9.90 -24.96
CA ARG A 340 -4.08 9.62 -23.54
C ARG A 340 -3.31 10.73 -22.83
N GLU A 341 -2.21 11.22 -23.40
CA GLU A 341 -1.45 12.38 -22.89
C GLU A 341 -2.35 13.63 -22.80
N GLN A 342 -3.21 13.82 -23.79
CA GLN A 342 -4.13 14.95 -23.82
C GLN A 342 -5.24 14.83 -22.75
N GLU A 343 -5.78 13.64 -22.49
CA GLU A 343 -6.69 13.39 -21.36
C GLU A 343 -6.03 13.61 -20.00
N ILE A 344 -4.76 13.21 -19.84
CA ILE A 344 -3.99 13.47 -18.62
C ILE A 344 -3.88 14.98 -18.41
N LEU A 345 -3.45 15.71 -19.44
CA LEU A 345 -3.31 17.16 -19.39
C LEU A 345 -4.67 17.84 -19.12
N ASN A 346 -5.75 17.33 -19.71
CA ASN A 346 -7.10 17.81 -19.45
C ASN A 346 -7.54 17.56 -18.01
N THR A 347 -7.21 16.39 -17.46
CA THR A 347 -7.51 16.03 -16.06
C THR A 347 -6.72 16.90 -15.09
N GLU A 348 -5.42 17.07 -15.33
CA GLU A 348 -4.55 17.98 -14.56
C GLU A 348 -5.08 19.41 -14.62
N ASN A 349 -5.44 19.90 -15.82
CA ASN A 349 -6.01 21.22 -16.00
C ASN A 349 -7.38 21.36 -15.32
N ALA A 350 -8.23 20.33 -15.35
CA ALA A 350 -9.52 20.35 -14.67
C ALA A 350 -9.37 20.38 -13.14
N ILE A 351 -8.39 19.63 -12.59
CA ILE A 351 -8.05 19.67 -11.18
C ILE A 351 -7.53 21.07 -10.81
N LEU A 352 -6.58 21.61 -11.57
CA LEU A 352 -6.05 22.94 -11.35
C LEU A 352 -7.13 24.02 -11.50
N LEU A 353 -8.05 23.88 -12.45
CA LEU A 353 -9.21 24.76 -12.62
C LEU A 353 -10.15 24.66 -11.42
N LYS A 354 -10.45 23.48 -10.90
CA LYS A 354 -11.28 23.33 -9.70
C LYS A 354 -10.60 23.87 -8.46
N ILE A 355 -9.30 23.64 -8.29
CA ILE A 355 -8.50 24.29 -7.23
C ILE A 355 -8.59 25.81 -7.38
N ARG A 356 -8.53 26.34 -8.62
CA ARG A 356 -8.70 27.78 -8.91
C ARG A 356 -10.14 28.28 -8.77
N MET A 357 -11.16 27.44 -8.95
CA MET A 357 -12.57 27.84 -8.85
C MET A 357 -13.04 27.82 -7.40
N ASN A 358 -12.57 26.83 -6.64
CA ASN A 358 -12.83 26.67 -5.21
C ASN A 358 -11.87 27.50 -4.35
N SER A 359 -10.80 28.07 -4.92
CA SER A 359 -10.07 29.14 -4.26
C SER A 359 -10.97 30.38 -4.18
N SER A 360 -11.13 30.92 -2.97
CA SER A 360 -11.98 32.08 -2.71
C SER A 360 -11.61 33.25 -3.64
N LEU A 361 -12.57 34.13 -3.96
CA LEU A 361 -12.30 35.35 -4.74
C LEU A 361 -11.16 36.19 -4.12
N VAL A 362 -11.00 36.09 -2.79
CA VAL A 362 -9.92 36.68 -1.99
C VAL A 362 -8.54 36.11 -2.36
N LEU A 363 -8.45 34.84 -2.77
CA LEU A 363 -7.20 34.17 -3.17
C LEU A 363 -6.80 34.41 -4.63
N LYS A 364 -7.74 34.73 -5.53
CA LYS A 364 -7.47 34.80 -6.98
C LYS A 364 -6.55 35.95 -7.38
N GLU A 365 -6.80 37.16 -6.89
CA GLU A 365 -5.97 38.32 -7.23
C GLU A 365 -4.53 38.20 -6.68
N PRO A 366 -4.32 37.73 -5.45
CA PRO A 366 -2.98 37.57 -4.91
C PRO A 366 -2.21 36.42 -5.57
N LEU A 367 -2.88 35.35 -6.02
CA LEU A 367 -2.23 34.31 -6.83
C LEU A 367 -1.79 34.80 -8.21
N LYS A 368 -2.56 35.70 -8.85
CA LYS A 368 -2.14 36.35 -10.11
C LYS A 368 -0.90 37.21 -9.89
N TYR A 369 -0.88 37.99 -8.82
CA TYR A 369 0.27 38.83 -8.45
C TYR A 369 1.50 38.00 -8.06
N LEU A 370 1.32 36.92 -7.32
CA LEU A 370 2.40 35.98 -6.96
C LEU A 370 3.00 35.35 -8.21
N ARG A 371 2.16 34.93 -9.16
CA ARG A 371 2.59 34.38 -10.45
C ARG A 371 3.40 35.40 -11.25
N TYR A 372 2.88 36.62 -11.41
CA TYR A 372 3.60 37.71 -12.10
C TYR A 372 4.98 37.96 -11.48
N ARG A 373 5.07 38.01 -10.15
CA ARG A 373 6.36 38.23 -9.46
C ARG A 373 7.29 37.03 -9.49
N ALA A 374 6.76 35.81 -9.47
CA ALA A 374 7.56 34.61 -9.67
C ALA A 374 8.17 34.61 -11.07
N GLU A 375 7.36 34.88 -12.11
CA GLU A 375 7.81 35.03 -13.50
C GLU A 375 8.92 36.10 -13.59
N HIS A 376 8.71 37.30 -13.03
CA HIS A 376 9.76 38.34 -12.96
C HIS A 376 11.00 37.94 -12.16
N THR A 377 10.85 37.23 -11.04
CA THR A 377 11.99 36.78 -10.22
C THR A 377 12.87 35.78 -10.97
N PHE A 378 12.24 34.84 -11.69
CA PHE A 378 12.96 33.84 -12.47
C PHE A 378 13.52 34.41 -13.78
N GLU A 379 12.83 35.35 -14.42
CA GLU A 379 13.31 36.04 -15.63
C GLU A 379 14.44 37.04 -15.33
N CYS A 380 14.34 37.80 -14.25
CA CYS A 380 15.34 38.80 -13.86
C CYS A 380 16.42 38.27 -12.92
N GLN A 381 16.36 37.00 -12.51
CA GLN A 381 17.26 36.34 -11.54
C GLN A 381 17.45 37.08 -10.20
N GLN A 382 16.51 37.95 -9.82
CA GLN A 382 16.51 38.65 -8.55
C GLN A 382 15.11 38.60 -7.92
N PRO A 383 14.98 38.16 -6.65
CA PRO A 383 13.70 38.20 -5.95
C PRO A 383 13.22 39.64 -5.80
N CYS A 384 11.93 39.91 -6.10
CA CYS A 384 11.34 41.19 -5.71
C CYS A 384 11.36 41.33 -4.18
N ASP A 385 11.76 42.50 -3.65
CA ASP A 385 11.93 42.76 -2.21
C ASP A 385 10.67 42.50 -1.36
N ASP A 386 9.49 42.52 -1.97
CA ASP A 386 8.19 42.31 -1.32
C ASP A 386 7.52 40.96 -1.64
N TYR A 387 8.26 40.01 -2.24
CA TYR A 387 7.72 38.70 -2.67
C TYR A 387 7.00 37.92 -1.56
N LEU A 388 7.52 37.98 -0.32
CA LEU A 388 6.94 37.29 0.84
C LEU A 388 5.68 37.99 1.39
N ASN A 389 5.45 39.26 1.08
CA ASN A 389 4.32 40.02 1.63
C ASN A 389 2.98 39.64 0.98
N TYR A 390 2.99 38.90 -0.13
CA TYR A 390 1.80 38.56 -0.92
C TYR A 390 1.42 37.07 -0.91
N SER A 391 2.15 36.24 -0.16
CA SER A 391 1.98 34.78 -0.22
C SER A 391 0.68 34.26 0.40
N PHE A 392 -0.06 35.04 1.19
CA PHE A 392 -1.36 34.60 1.76
C PHE A 392 -2.28 35.81 2.02
N PRO A 393 -3.25 36.12 1.14
CA PRO A 393 -4.24 37.13 1.45
C PRO A 393 -5.29 36.60 2.45
N ILE A 394 -5.27 37.17 3.65
CA ILE A 394 -6.44 37.61 4.47
C ILE A 394 -7.64 36.65 4.61
N GLU A 395 -7.49 35.33 4.50
CA GLU A 395 -8.44 34.41 5.12
C GLU A 395 -8.15 34.39 6.62
N LYS A 396 -8.98 35.11 7.38
CA LYS A 396 -8.96 35.07 8.84
C LYS A 396 -9.58 33.73 9.24
N ILE A 397 -8.75 32.73 9.52
CA ILE A 397 -9.23 31.47 10.06
C ILE A 397 -9.70 31.75 11.50
N GLU A 398 -11.01 31.80 11.69
CA GLU A 398 -11.61 31.98 13.01
C GLU A 398 -11.26 30.80 13.92
N GLY A 399 -10.86 31.08 15.16
CA GLY A 399 -10.44 30.05 16.11
C GLY A 399 -9.08 29.41 15.83
N TYR A 400 -8.35 29.84 14.80
CA TYR A 400 -6.96 29.40 14.57
C TYR A 400 -5.97 30.25 15.36
N CYS A 401 -5.04 29.57 16.03
CA CYS A 401 -3.89 30.21 16.63
C CYS A 401 -2.62 29.56 16.06
N PRO A 402 -1.81 30.31 15.28
CA PRO A 402 -0.53 29.83 14.80
C PRO A 402 0.34 29.27 15.93
N THR A 403 1.17 28.27 15.61
CA THR A 403 2.02 27.59 16.61
C THR A 403 3.00 28.54 17.32
N ALA A 404 3.45 29.60 16.63
CA ALA A 404 4.40 30.57 17.15
C ALA A 404 3.75 31.75 17.89
N THR A 405 2.42 31.86 17.91
CA THR A 405 1.70 32.99 18.54
C THR A 405 1.10 32.58 19.87
N GLN A 406 1.04 33.51 20.83
CA GLN A 406 0.41 33.28 22.13
C GLN A 406 -1.12 33.18 21.97
N PRO A 407 -1.77 32.16 22.56
CA PRO A 407 -3.23 32.09 22.59
C PRO A 407 -3.82 33.13 23.53
N THR A 408 -4.98 33.69 23.16
CA THR A 408 -5.75 34.55 24.07
C THR A 408 -6.43 33.73 25.16
N PHE A 409 -6.80 34.37 26.28
CA PHE A 409 -7.54 33.70 27.34
C PHE A 409 -8.90 33.15 26.86
N GLU A 410 -9.61 33.91 26.03
CA GLU A 410 -10.88 33.49 25.42
C GLU A 410 -10.72 32.23 24.56
N GLN A 411 -9.63 32.15 23.78
CA GLN A 411 -9.29 30.95 23.00
C GLN A 411 -9.03 29.76 23.92
N LEU A 412 -8.21 29.93 24.96
CA LEU A 412 -7.94 28.86 25.93
C LEU A 412 -9.22 28.38 26.62
N GLN A 413 -10.11 29.29 27.02
CA GLN A 413 -11.40 28.94 27.63
C GLN A 413 -12.33 28.20 26.66
N SER A 414 -12.26 28.50 25.36
CA SER A 414 -13.05 27.79 24.35
C SER A 414 -12.55 26.35 24.11
N TRP A 415 -11.26 26.08 24.36
CA TRP A 415 -10.64 24.79 24.09
C TRP A 415 -10.53 23.88 25.32
N LEU A 416 -10.47 24.46 26.51
CA LEU A 416 -10.10 23.77 27.75
C LEU A 416 -11.08 24.08 28.89
N PRO A 417 -11.17 23.21 29.91
CA PRO A 417 -11.85 23.53 31.16
C PRO A 417 -11.31 24.84 31.77
N ILE A 418 -12.19 25.62 32.40
CA ILE A 418 -11.89 27.00 32.83
C ILE A 418 -10.73 27.08 33.83
N GLU A 419 -10.56 26.06 34.65
CA GLU A 419 -9.46 25.92 35.62
C GLU A 419 -8.13 25.80 34.90
N LEU A 420 -8.07 24.95 33.87
CA LEU A 420 -6.87 24.71 33.08
C LEU A 420 -6.53 25.92 32.19
N ALA A 421 -7.54 26.56 31.62
CA ALA A 421 -7.39 27.79 30.84
C ALA A 421 -6.82 28.92 31.72
N LYS A 422 -7.30 29.07 32.96
CA LYS A 422 -6.76 30.04 33.94
C LYS A 422 -5.31 29.72 34.31
N GLN A 423 -5.00 28.45 34.55
CA GLN A 423 -3.64 28.02 34.86
C GLN A 423 -2.67 28.32 33.72
N LEU A 424 -3.05 28.00 32.49
CA LEU A 424 -2.23 28.26 31.30
C LEU A 424 -2.09 29.75 31.02
N HIS A 425 -3.16 30.53 31.16
CA HIS A 425 -3.08 31.98 30.97
C HIS A 425 -2.23 32.70 32.01
N ALA A 426 -2.17 32.16 33.23
CA ALA A 426 -1.28 32.65 34.28
C ALA A 426 0.20 32.26 34.05
N ALA A 427 0.48 31.32 33.14
CA ALA A 427 1.84 31.01 32.72
C ALA A 427 2.36 32.08 31.74
N ASP A 428 3.66 32.36 31.78
CA ASP A 428 4.35 33.29 30.86
C ASP A 428 4.49 32.68 29.45
N LEU A 429 3.35 32.44 28.79
CA LEU A 429 3.27 31.79 27.48
C LEU A 429 3.75 32.74 26.38
N LYS A 430 4.76 32.33 25.61
CA LYS A 430 5.23 33.12 24.44
C LYS A 430 4.60 32.64 23.14
N SER A 431 4.07 31.41 23.14
CA SER A 431 3.54 30.76 21.94
C SER A 431 2.52 29.66 22.28
N MET A 432 1.79 29.19 21.26
CA MET A 432 0.95 27.99 21.33
C MET A 432 1.76 26.72 21.60
N GLN A 433 3.02 26.65 21.16
CA GLN A 433 3.91 25.56 21.52
C GLN A 433 4.18 25.54 23.03
N ASP A 434 4.34 26.71 23.66
CA ASP A 434 4.50 26.81 25.11
C ASP A 434 3.21 26.43 25.83
N ALA A 435 2.06 26.92 25.34
CA ALA A 435 0.76 26.56 25.89
C ALA A 435 0.55 25.03 25.87
N HIS A 436 0.87 24.40 24.75
CA HIS A 436 0.80 22.96 24.59
C HIS A 436 1.84 22.22 25.47
N ALA A 437 3.05 22.76 25.64
CA ALA A 437 4.06 22.18 26.53
C ALA A 437 3.65 22.23 28.01
N GLU A 438 3.09 23.36 28.46
CA GLU A 438 2.56 23.52 29.82
C GLU A 438 1.32 22.63 30.04
N LEU A 439 0.48 22.46 29.02
CA LEU A 439 -0.63 21.51 29.07
C LEU A 439 -0.14 20.06 29.25
N ILE A 440 0.89 19.65 28.51
CA ILE A 440 1.48 18.32 28.68
C ILE A 440 2.05 18.17 30.10
N LYS A 441 2.75 19.19 30.61
CA LYS A 441 3.30 19.18 31.98
C LYS A 441 2.21 19.03 33.04
N SER A 442 1.06 19.70 32.87
CA SER A 442 -0.02 19.66 33.86
C SER A 442 -0.69 18.29 33.93
N VAL A 443 -0.81 17.57 32.81
CA VAL A 443 -1.45 16.24 32.77
C VAL A 443 -0.47 15.07 32.90
N TRP A 444 0.84 15.28 32.70
CA TRP A 444 1.84 14.20 32.68
C TRP A 444 1.92 13.40 34.00
N ARG A 445 1.79 14.07 35.15
CA ARG A 445 2.01 13.43 36.46
C ARG A 445 0.87 12.52 36.91
N ASP A 446 -0.34 12.79 36.45
CA ASP A 446 -1.56 12.14 36.96
C ASP A 446 -2.06 11.03 36.04
N ASN A 447 -1.33 10.69 34.97
CA ASN A 447 -1.78 9.74 33.95
C ASN A 447 -0.69 8.72 33.58
N ASP A 448 -1.05 7.43 33.68
CA ASP A 448 -0.19 6.33 33.21
C ASP A 448 -0.09 6.27 31.68
N ILE A 449 -1.14 6.75 30.99
CA ILE A 449 -1.24 6.75 29.53
C ILE A 449 -1.61 8.15 29.08
N LEU A 450 -0.74 8.74 28.25
CA LEU A 450 -0.97 10.05 27.65
C LEU A 450 -0.99 9.94 26.12
N VAL A 451 -2.11 10.33 25.52
CA VAL A 451 -2.26 10.34 24.06
C VAL A 451 -2.13 11.77 23.55
N LEU A 452 -1.03 12.04 22.84
CA LEU A 452 -0.73 13.37 22.29
C LEU A 452 -1.02 13.42 20.79
N SER A 453 -2.09 14.12 20.42
CA SER A 453 -2.41 14.45 19.03
C SER A 453 -2.05 15.90 18.73
N GLY A 454 -1.61 16.16 17.49
CA GLY A 454 -1.33 17.53 17.05
C GLY A 454 -0.44 17.55 15.82
N THR A 455 -0.44 18.69 15.12
CA THR A 455 0.32 18.89 13.88
C THR A 455 1.83 18.68 14.08
N PRO A 456 2.57 18.34 12.99
CA PRO A 456 4.02 18.36 13.03
C PRO A 456 4.53 19.72 13.49
N GLY A 457 5.50 19.75 14.41
CA GLY A 457 6.06 21.01 14.92
C GLY A 457 5.30 21.68 16.06
N ILE A 458 4.19 21.14 16.58
CA ILE A 458 3.50 21.68 17.79
C ILE A 458 4.30 21.52 19.10
N GLY A 459 5.50 20.94 19.06
CA GLY A 459 6.39 20.85 20.24
C GLY A 459 6.23 19.60 21.13
N LYS A 460 5.50 18.55 20.70
CA LYS A 460 5.32 17.29 21.47
C LYS A 460 6.62 16.75 22.09
N THR A 461 7.64 16.51 21.26
CA THR A 461 8.94 15.97 21.71
C THR A 461 9.69 16.94 22.60
N THR A 462 9.59 18.24 22.31
CA THR A 462 10.25 19.30 23.09
C THR A 462 9.65 19.41 24.49
N ALA A 463 8.33 19.29 24.62
CA ALA A 463 7.64 19.26 25.91
C ALA A 463 8.10 18.08 26.77
N LEU A 464 8.13 16.86 26.18
CA LEU A 464 8.64 15.67 26.86
C LEU A 464 10.10 15.84 27.30
N ARG A 465 10.95 16.41 26.43
CA ARG A 465 12.35 16.71 26.76
C ARG A 465 12.47 17.62 27.96
N ASN A 466 11.70 18.70 28.01
CA ASN A 466 11.73 19.66 29.12
C ASN A 466 11.26 19.01 30.43
N ILE A 467 10.19 18.21 30.38
CA ILE A 467 9.72 17.42 31.55
C ILE A 467 10.82 16.52 32.10
N LEU A 468 11.52 15.79 31.21
CA LEU A 468 12.60 14.88 31.59
C LEU A 468 13.87 15.63 32.01
N ALA A 469 14.09 16.84 31.51
CA ALA A 469 15.19 17.70 31.96
C ALA A 469 14.98 18.12 33.42
N ASP A 470 13.76 18.43 33.83
CA ASP A 470 13.48 18.88 35.20
C ASP A 470 13.15 17.72 36.15
N TYR A 471 13.16 16.47 35.66
CA TYR A 471 12.81 15.32 36.47
C TYR A 471 13.87 15.04 37.55
N PRO A 472 13.49 15.05 38.85
CA PRO A 472 14.45 14.97 39.95
C PRO A 472 15.09 13.57 40.09
N GLY A 473 14.41 12.53 39.62
CA GLY A 473 14.89 11.15 39.67
C GLY A 473 15.70 10.70 38.45
N GLY A 474 16.12 9.44 38.50
CA GLY A 474 16.52 8.69 37.31
C GLY A 474 15.30 8.31 36.48
N TYR A 475 15.50 8.06 35.19
CA TYR A 475 14.44 7.64 34.27
C TYR A 475 14.98 6.74 33.17
N LEU A 476 14.11 5.88 32.64
CA LEU A 476 14.31 5.15 31.41
C LEU A 476 13.22 5.56 30.43
N LEU A 477 13.60 6.24 29.34
CA LEU A 477 12.71 6.52 28.22
C LEU A 477 13.01 5.52 27.10
N ILE A 478 12.01 4.71 26.73
CA ILE A 478 12.07 3.88 25.53
C ILE A 478 11.21 4.54 24.46
N TYR A 479 11.84 5.02 23.39
CA TYR A 479 11.16 5.63 22.26
C TYR A 479 11.11 4.63 21.09
N LEU A 480 9.90 4.24 20.71
CA LEU A 480 9.65 3.31 19.60
C LEU A 480 9.17 4.09 18.37
N SER A 481 9.87 3.97 17.24
CA SER A 481 9.48 4.58 15.98
C SER A 481 9.75 3.66 14.80
N PRO A 482 8.86 3.66 13.77
CA PRO A 482 9.13 2.96 12.52
C PRO A 482 10.12 3.70 11.60
N ARG A 483 10.53 4.93 11.95
CA ARG A 483 11.37 5.80 11.12
C ARG A 483 12.72 6.04 11.78
N ILE A 484 13.80 5.62 11.11
CA ILE A 484 15.19 5.83 11.55
C ILE A 484 15.49 7.33 11.71
N GLN A 485 15.09 8.16 10.73
CA GLN A 485 15.32 9.62 10.79
C GLN A 485 14.73 10.26 12.05
N VAL A 486 13.54 9.83 12.46
CA VAL A 486 12.89 10.36 13.68
C VAL A 486 13.69 10.01 14.92
N ASN A 487 14.32 8.82 14.96
CA ASN A 487 15.18 8.41 16.07
C ASN A 487 16.46 9.24 16.13
N THR A 488 17.08 9.53 14.98
CA THR A 488 18.24 10.43 14.90
C THR A 488 17.88 11.85 15.36
N ASP A 489 16.77 12.39 14.86
CA ASP A 489 16.29 13.72 15.27
C ASP A 489 15.97 13.77 16.77
N LEU A 490 15.48 12.67 17.34
CA LEU A 490 15.21 12.57 18.77
C LEU A 490 16.50 12.49 19.57
N MET A 491 17.47 11.67 19.16
CA MET A 491 18.79 11.65 19.81
C MET A 491 19.43 13.02 19.88
N ALA A 492 19.43 13.79 18.78
CA ALA A 492 19.97 15.13 18.74
C ALA A 492 19.24 16.08 19.72
N LYS A 493 17.92 15.96 19.86
CA LYS A 493 17.14 16.77 20.82
C LYS A 493 17.45 16.46 22.28
N PHE A 494 17.90 15.24 22.56
CA PHE A 494 18.20 14.79 23.91
C PHE A 494 19.71 14.75 24.20
N ASP A 495 20.55 15.21 23.27
CA ASP A 495 22.00 15.19 23.40
C ASP A 495 22.46 16.06 24.58
N PRO A 496 23.12 15.47 25.60
CA PRO A 496 23.66 16.22 26.73
C PRO A 496 24.93 17.01 26.38
N THR A 497 25.51 16.85 25.19
CA THR A 497 26.71 17.57 24.73
C THR A 497 26.37 18.86 23.99
N TYR A 498 25.12 19.03 23.55
CA TYR A 498 24.70 20.20 22.79
C TYR A 498 24.47 21.43 23.66
N ASP A 499 25.15 22.53 23.33
CA ASP A 499 25.17 23.77 24.12
C ASP A 499 23.81 24.46 24.26
N GLY A 500 22.89 24.24 23.30
CA GLY A 500 21.55 24.82 23.30
C GLY A 500 20.46 23.97 23.96
N ASN A 501 20.82 22.92 24.72
CA ASN A 501 19.87 22.01 25.35
C ASN A 501 19.87 22.13 26.88
N ASN A 502 18.68 22.07 27.50
CA ASN A 502 18.52 22.05 28.97
C ASN A 502 19.04 20.75 29.62
N LEU A 503 19.46 19.78 28.82
CA LEU A 503 20.10 18.53 29.24
C LEU A 503 21.63 18.62 29.25
N LYS A 504 22.20 19.78 28.88
CA LYS A 504 23.65 20.00 28.84
C LYS A 504 24.33 19.64 30.16
N GLY A 505 25.45 18.95 30.07
CA GLY A 505 26.35 18.70 31.21
C GLY A 505 25.84 17.65 32.20
N LYS A 506 24.73 16.97 31.90
CA LYS A 506 24.24 15.84 32.70
C LYS A 506 25.05 14.59 32.41
N GLU A 507 26.08 14.34 33.20
CA GLU A 507 26.99 13.19 33.03
C GLU A 507 26.28 11.84 33.20
N GLU A 508 25.21 11.80 33.99
CA GLU A 508 24.40 10.60 34.23
C GLU A 508 23.34 10.32 33.14
N LEU A 509 23.32 11.13 32.07
CA LEU A 509 22.43 10.97 30.90
C LEU A 509 23.17 10.35 29.72
N ILE A 510 22.58 9.29 29.17
CA ILE A 510 22.99 8.71 27.88
C ILE A 510 21.80 8.48 26.97
N CYS A 511 21.94 8.93 25.72
CA CYS A 511 21.04 8.56 24.63
C CYS A 511 21.69 7.43 23.84
N ILE A 512 20.94 6.36 23.55
CA ILE A 512 21.41 5.23 22.74
C ILE A 512 20.40 4.92 21.63
N ASN A 513 20.94 4.49 20.49
CA ASN A 513 20.18 3.94 19.36
C ASN A 513 21.00 2.83 18.72
N THR A 514 20.32 1.88 18.09
CA THR A 514 20.99 0.91 17.22
C THR A 514 20.02 0.46 16.14
N ASN A 515 20.58 -0.09 15.08
CA ASN A 515 19.83 -0.65 13.97
C ASN A 515 20.54 -1.91 13.47
N SER A 516 19.87 -2.68 12.60
CA SER A 516 20.42 -3.94 12.11
C SER A 516 21.72 -3.77 11.30
N THR A 517 21.89 -2.65 10.60
CA THR A 517 23.10 -2.35 9.81
C THR A 517 24.29 -2.11 10.72
N LEU A 518 24.15 -1.24 11.73
CA LEU A 518 25.19 -0.96 12.71
C LEU A 518 25.63 -2.22 13.47
N ILE A 519 24.68 -3.05 13.90
CA ILE A 519 24.98 -4.31 14.59
C ILE A 519 25.79 -5.24 13.69
N LYS A 520 25.41 -5.39 12.42
CA LYS A 520 26.13 -6.23 11.47
C LYS A 520 27.55 -5.72 11.22
N ALA A 521 27.70 -4.44 10.93
CA ALA A 521 29.01 -3.83 10.69
C ALA A 521 29.96 -4.03 11.88
N ALA A 522 29.46 -3.79 13.10
CA ALA A 522 30.24 -3.98 14.31
C ALA A 522 30.57 -5.44 14.63
N ASP A 523 29.65 -6.36 14.38
CA ASP A 523 29.86 -7.79 14.55
C ASP A 523 30.92 -8.30 13.57
N SER A 524 30.86 -7.88 12.29
CA SER A 524 31.86 -8.19 11.27
C SER A 524 33.27 -7.70 11.62
N HIS A 525 33.40 -6.45 12.08
CA HIS A 525 34.70 -5.82 12.29
C HIS A 525 35.28 -6.03 13.69
N HIS A 526 34.45 -6.22 14.69
CA HIS A 526 34.86 -6.20 16.09
C HIS A 526 34.30 -7.35 16.95
N GLY A 527 33.43 -8.22 16.40
CA GLY A 527 32.81 -9.32 17.13
C GLY A 527 31.94 -8.87 18.32
N LYS A 528 31.44 -7.63 18.27
CA LYS A 528 30.64 -6.99 19.33
C LYS A 528 29.42 -6.31 18.72
N ALA A 529 28.34 -6.20 19.49
CA ALA A 529 27.21 -5.37 19.08
C ALA A 529 27.53 -3.88 19.32
N ALA A 530 27.19 -3.01 18.38
CA ALA A 530 27.37 -1.57 18.52
C ALA A 530 26.07 -0.81 18.76
N LEU A 531 26.20 0.30 19.48
CA LEU A 531 25.17 1.31 19.69
C LEU A 531 25.76 2.68 19.35
N SER A 532 25.00 3.48 18.62
CA SER A 532 25.25 4.92 18.52
C SER A 532 24.77 5.57 19.81
N CYS A 533 25.56 6.47 20.37
CA CYS A 533 25.24 7.13 21.62
C CYS A 533 25.65 8.60 21.65
N CYS A 534 24.90 9.37 22.44
CA CYS A 534 25.23 10.74 22.83
C CYS A 534 25.28 10.80 24.36
N SER A 535 26.45 11.15 24.91
CA SER A 535 26.71 11.25 26.35
C SER A 535 27.95 12.12 26.56
N GLN A 536 28.04 12.78 27.72
CA GLN A 536 29.25 13.51 28.13
C GLN A 536 30.46 12.59 28.29
N LYS A 537 30.22 11.34 28.72
CA LYS A 537 31.21 10.29 28.82
C LYS A 537 30.72 9.08 28.04
N ILE A 538 31.48 8.59 27.07
CA ILE A 538 31.13 7.36 26.36
C ILE A 538 31.60 6.17 27.21
N PRO A 539 30.73 5.19 27.52
CA PRO A 539 31.12 4.04 28.33
C PRO A 539 31.96 3.05 27.53
N ASP A 540 32.98 2.47 28.17
CA ASP A 540 33.78 1.39 27.60
C ASP A 540 33.28 0.04 28.13
N ASP A 541 32.86 -0.87 27.24
CA ASP A 541 32.32 -2.17 27.62
C ASP A 541 32.95 -3.34 26.82
N PRO A 542 33.26 -4.47 27.48
CA PRO A 542 33.87 -5.60 26.80
C PRO A 542 32.94 -6.29 25.79
N LYS A 543 31.61 -6.12 25.87
CA LYS A 543 30.61 -6.77 24.98
C LYS A 543 29.92 -5.81 24.02
N PHE A 544 29.93 -4.51 24.29
CA PHE A 544 29.27 -3.49 23.47
C PHE A 544 30.25 -2.43 23.01
N LEU A 545 30.10 -1.99 21.77
CA LEU A 545 30.76 -0.79 21.27
C LEU A 545 29.78 0.38 21.37
N PHE A 546 30.08 1.32 22.25
CA PHE A 546 29.37 2.59 22.31
C PHE A 546 30.14 3.57 21.44
N LEU A 547 29.51 4.03 20.37
CA LEU A 547 30.11 4.86 19.34
C LEU A 547 29.43 6.23 19.34
N SER A 548 30.18 7.28 19.06
CA SER A 548 29.57 8.56 18.69
C SER A 548 28.71 8.40 17.43
N GLN A 549 27.86 9.38 17.14
CA GLN A 549 27.06 9.34 15.93
C GLN A 549 27.93 9.26 14.66
N GLU A 550 28.98 10.07 14.59
CA GLU A 550 29.92 10.10 13.45
C GLU A 550 30.69 8.78 13.31
N GLU A 551 31.09 8.15 14.42
CA GLU A 551 31.78 6.87 14.43
C GLU A 551 30.85 5.73 13.99
N ALA A 552 29.59 5.74 14.44
CA ALA A 552 28.59 4.78 14.02
C ALA A 552 28.30 4.89 12.52
N GLU A 553 28.10 6.10 12.01
CA GLU A 553 27.91 6.37 10.58
C GLU A 553 29.15 5.93 9.77
N SER A 554 30.35 6.25 10.25
CA SER A 554 31.61 5.83 9.61
C SER A 554 31.77 4.31 9.57
N LEU A 555 31.37 3.59 10.62
CA LEU A 555 31.42 2.14 10.67
C LEU A 555 30.41 1.51 9.70
N GLU A 556 29.21 2.09 9.59
CA GLU A 556 28.22 1.69 8.59
C GLU A 556 28.68 1.96 7.15
N ILE A 557 29.53 2.98 6.94
CA ILE A 557 30.11 3.31 5.62
C ILE A 557 31.27 2.38 5.24
N LYS A 558 32.07 1.91 6.20
CA LYS A 558 33.29 1.09 6.00
C LYS A 558 33.01 -0.37 5.66
N GLU A 559 31.82 -0.90 5.99
CA GLU A 559 31.34 -2.17 5.44
C GLU A 559 31.38 -2.10 3.91
N PRO A 560 31.98 -3.07 3.19
CA PRO A 560 32.17 -3.00 1.75
C PRO A 560 30.82 -2.86 1.05
N LYS A 561 30.50 -1.62 0.65
CA LYS A 561 29.44 -1.32 -0.29
C LYS A 561 29.84 -1.98 -1.61
N ASN A 562 29.37 -3.19 -1.87
CA ASN A 562 29.35 -3.75 -3.22
C ASN A 562 28.79 -2.67 -4.16
N GLN A 563 29.69 -2.12 -4.98
CA GLN A 563 29.53 -0.91 -5.74
C GLN A 563 28.46 -1.12 -6.82
N SER A 564 27.30 -0.49 -6.65
CA SER A 564 26.61 0.14 -7.76
C SER A 564 25.88 1.36 -7.22
N ASN A 565 26.41 2.52 -7.58
CA ASN A 565 25.86 3.82 -7.24
C ASN A 565 24.47 3.96 -7.89
N TYR A 566 23.59 4.72 -7.21
CA TYR A 566 22.25 5.18 -7.63
C TYR A 566 20.96 4.43 -7.23
N ARG A 567 20.97 3.28 -6.54
CA ARG A 567 19.73 2.69 -5.99
C ARG A 567 19.95 1.94 -4.68
N ARG A 568 20.02 2.63 -3.55
CA ARG A 568 20.09 1.97 -2.23
C ARG A 568 19.53 2.79 -1.07
N THR A 569 18.35 3.38 -1.26
CA THR A 569 17.37 3.45 -0.17
C THR A 569 16.52 2.18 -0.27
N GLU A 570 16.45 1.38 0.79
CA GLU A 570 15.43 0.32 1.06
C GLU A 570 15.73 -1.19 0.84
N ILE A 571 16.94 -1.63 0.49
CA ILE A 571 17.22 -3.07 0.18
C ILE A 571 17.90 -3.90 1.32
N SER A 572 18.28 -3.35 2.47
CA SER A 572 19.04 -4.11 3.49
C SER A 572 18.24 -5.05 4.40
N ALA A 573 16.90 -5.11 4.30
CA ALA A 573 16.10 -6.00 5.17
C ALA A 573 15.91 -7.43 4.62
N ALA A 574 16.20 -7.72 3.34
CA ALA A 574 15.73 -8.96 2.71
C ALA A 574 16.80 -9.83 2.02
N THR A 575 18.09 -9.48 2.05
CA THR A 575 19.10 -10.16 1.19
C THR A 575 20.33 -10.72 1.91
N GLU A 576 20.25 -10.98 3.21
CA GLU A 576 21.21 -11.84 3.91
C GLU A 576 20.47 -12.78 4.85
N VAL A 577 19.91 -13.85 4.29
CA VAL A 577 19.73 -15.11 5.02
C VAL A 577 20.95 -15.97 4.70
N LEU A 578 22.13 -15.45 5.05
CA LEU A 578 23.27 -16.28 5.37
C LEU A 578 23.14 -16.55 6.87
N TRP A 579 23.29 -17.81 7.27
CA TRP A 579 23.03 -18.36 8.60
C TRP A 579 23.99 -17.82 9.68
N ARG A 580 23.96 -16.51 9.95
CA ARG A 580 24.54 -15.88 11.13
C ARG A 580 23.41 -15.22 11.91
N THR A 581 23.07 -15.78 13.05
CA THR A 581 22.13 -15.18 14.01
C THR A 581 22.76 -13.94 14.64
N HIS A 582 22.66 -12.80 13.97
CA HIS A 582 23.08 -11.52 14.55
C HIS A 582 22.18 -11.15 15.74
N HIS A 583 22.68 -10.30 16.63
CA HIS A 583 21.93 -9.86 17.80
C HIS A 583 20.71 -9.02 17.36
N GLY A 584 19.51 -9.34 17.86
CA GLY A 584 18.30 -8.56 17.56
C GLY A 584 18.36 -7.16 18.18
N VAL A 585 17.89 -6.13 17.45
CA VAL A 585 17.94 -4.71 17.85
C VAL A 585 17.39 -4.47 19.26
N PHE A 586 16.18 -4.96 19.55
CA PHE A 586 15.55 -4.78 20.86
C PHE A 586 16.34 -5.48 21.98
N LYS A 587 16.79 -6.71 21.74
CA LYS A 587 17.61 -7.48 22.68
C LYS A 587 18.95 -6.79 22.97
N THR A 588 19.58 -6.21 21.94
CA THR A 588 20.81 -5.43 22.05
C THR A 588 20.59 -4.20 22.94
N ILE A 589 19.54 -3.42 22.66
CA ILE A 589 19.19 -2.23 23.45
C ILE A 589 18.89 -2.59 24.91
N MET A 590 18.06 -3.61 25.17
CA MET A 590 17.69 -3.98 26.55
C MET A 590 18.90 -4.45 27.36
N ARG A 591 19.81 -5.23 26.74
CA ARG A 591 21.07 -5.62 27.39
C ARG A 591 21.99 -4.43 27.64
N ALA A 592 22.04 -3.47 26.71
CA ALA A 592 22.82 -2.25 26.89
C ALA A 592 22.24 -1.40 28.04
N ILE A 593 20.92 -1.17 28.09
CA ILE A 593 20.24 -0.45 29.18
C ILE A 593 20.60 -1.06 30.53
N HIS A 594 20.46 -2.38 30.68
CA HIS A 594 20.78 -3.07 31.93
C HIS A 594 22.21 -2.81 32.38
N LYS A 595 23.18 -2.92 31.46
CA LYS A 595 24.59 -2.66 31.77
C LYS A 595 24.90 -1.19 32.04
N LEU A 596 24.29 -0.28 31.31
CA LEU A 596 24.49 1.16 31.49
C LEU A 596 24.05 1.59 32.89
N ASN A 597 22.93 1.06 33.37
CA ASN A 597 22.44 1.31 34.71
C ASN A 597 23.29 0.60 35.79
N ASP A 598 23.54 -0.70 35.64
CA ASP A 598 24.18 -1.54 36.66
C ASP A 598 25.70 -1.32 36.80
N ARG A 599 26.40 -1.14 35.68
CA ARG A 599 27.88 -1.13 35.65
C ARG A 599 28.49 0.22 35.34
N HIS A 600 27.78 1.05 34.57
CA HIS A 600 28.29 2.36 34.13
C HIS A 600 27.64 3.54 34.85
N GLY A 601 26.66 3.29 35.74
CA GLY A 601 26.10 4.29 36.64
C GLY A 601 25.17 5.32 35.99
N TYR A 602 24.72 5.10 34.75
CA TYR A 602 23.75 5.99 34.10
C TYR A 602 22.38 5.85 34.74
N LYS A 603 21.90 6.95 35.32
CA LYS A 603 20.58 7.02 35.97
C LYS A 603 19.50 7.53 35.04
N ARG A 604 19.87 8.17 33.93
CA ARG A 604 18.98 8.75 32.93
C ARG A 604 19.31 8.14 31.58
N ILE A 605 18.46 7.23 31.10
CA ILE A 605 18.72 6.48 29.87
C ILE A 605 17.60 6.75 28.88
N ILE A 606 17.97 7.15 27.66
CA ILE A 606 17.05 7.34 26.55
C ILE A 606 17.42 6.36 25.45
N ALA A 607 16.55 5.41 25.18
CA ALA A 607 16.76 4.37 24.19
C ALA A 607 15.79 4.55 23.02
N CYS A 608 16.32 4.91 21.86
CA CYS A 608 15.56 4.96 20.63
C CYS A 608 15.64 3.60 19.93
N VAL A 609 14.49 3.01 19.62
CA VAL A 609 14.41 1.73 18.92
C VAL A 609 13.73 1.96 17.58
N SER A 610 14.43 1.57 16.51
CA SER A 610 13.82 1.46 15.19
C SER A 610 13.15 0.09 15.07
N THR A 611 11.82 0.04 15.17
CA THR A 611 11.07 -1.20 14.96
C THR A 611 10.56 -1.26 13.52
N GLN A 612 10.53 -2.44 12.89
CA GLN A 612 9.76 -2.59 11.65
C GLN A 612 8.28 -2.29 11.95
N SER A 613 7.53 -1.83 10.94
CA SER A 613 6.08 -1.60 11.10
C SER A 613 5.40 -2.85 11.68
N ASN A 614 4.37 -2.64 12.50
CA ASN A 614 3.59 -3.73 13.08
C ASN A 614 2.98 -4.55 11.93
N ARG A 615 3.51 -5.74 11.68
CA ARG A 615 3.02 -6.66 10.65
C ARG A 615 2.41 -7.84 11.37
N GLN A 616 1.23 -8.25 10.92
CA GLN A 616 0.65 -9.51 11.36
C GLN A 616 1.52 -10.65 10.81
N LEU A 617 2.16 -11.39 11.72
CA LEU A 617 3.00 -12.55 11.36
C LEU A 617 2.12 -13.80 11.20
N ASN A 618 1.09 -13.92 12.02
CA ASN A 618 0.04 -14.93 11.90
C ASN A 618 -1.25 -14.42 12.62
N ARG A 619 -2.29 -15.26 12.74
CA ARG A 619 -3.59 -14.89 13.36
C ARG A 619 -3.48 -14.35 14.79
N GLU A 620 -2.46 -14.75 15.55
CA GLU A 620 -2.33 -14.45 16.98
C GLU A 620 -1.09 -13.60 17.30
N THR A 621 -0.17 -13.45 16.35
CA THR A 621 1.13 -12.85 16.60
C THR A 621 1.44 -11.76 15.57
N THR A 622 1.91 -10.61 16.07
CA THR A 622 2.45 -9.54 15.22
C THR A 622 3.96 -9.45 15.37
N THR A 623 4.63 -8.66 14.53
CA THR A 623 6.07 -8.37 14.70
C THR A 623 6.38 -7.81 16.07
N VAL A 624 5.49 -6.99 16.63
CA VAL A 624 5.60 -6.51 18.02
C VAL A 624 5.34 -7.64 19.01
N GLY A 625 4.29 -8.44 18.82
CA GLY A 625 3.98 -9.58 19.69
C GLY A 625 5.10 -10.62 19.78
N ALA A 626 5.75 -10.93 18.65
CA ALA A 626 6.89 -11.85 18.60
C ALA A 626 8.19 -11.29 19.19
N HIS A 627 8.28 -9.97 19.39
CA HIS A 627 9.42 -9.34 20.06
C HIS A 627 9.21 -9.21 21.58
N LEU A 628 7.97 -9.25 22.04
CA LEU A 628 7.58 -9.14 23.45
C LEU A 628 7.32 -10.51 24.13
N SER A 629 7.16 -11.57 23.33
CA SER A 629 7.16 -12.97 23.77
C SER A 629 8.56 -13.55 23.75
#